data_AF-A0ABD6AHM7-F1
#
_entry.id   AF-A0ABD6AHM7-F1
#
_cell.length_a   1.000
_cell.length_b   1.000
_cell.length_c   1.000
_cell.angle_alpha   90.00
_cell.angle_beta   90.00
_cell.angle_gamma   90.00
#
_symmetry.space_group_name_H-M   'P 1'
#
loop_
_entity.id
_entity.type
_entity.pdbx_description
1 polymer ?
#
loop_
_entity_poly.entity_id
_entity_poly.type
_entity_poly.pdbx_seq_one_letter_code
_entity_poly.pdbx_strand_id
1 'polypeptide(L)'
;MADEFMKGFALFTLGGLGWLTFGGWYRTPSYYDVVQLVNPAEGIESAYGQVGLVAGDAFFWVMVLGALTFWVLIPASRELRDALDDDADGDAAN
;
A
#
# COMPACT_ATOMS: atom_id res chain seq x y z
N MET A 1 15.23 -10.18 -5.81
CA MET A 1 13.90 -10.29 -6.46
C MET A 1 12.88 -11.01 -5.58
N ALA A 2 13.10 -12.27 -5.15
CA ALA A 2 12.11 -13.00 -4.34
C ALA A 2 11.87 -12.40 -2.94
N ASP A 3 12.91 -11.86 -2.30
CA ASP A 3 12.80 -11.21 -0.99
C ASP A 3 11.95 -9.93 -1.04
N GLU A 4 12.22 -9.06 -2.02
CA GLU A 4 11.41 -7.86 -2.27
C GLU A 4 9.97 -8.21 -2.62
N PHE A 5 9.77 -9.25 -3.43
CA PHE A 5 8.44 -9.73 -3.75
C PHE A 5 7.67 -10.12 -2.49
N MET A 6 8.27 -10.93 -1.61
CA MET A 6 7.64 -11.39 -0.37
C MET A 6 7.34 -10.24 0.60
N LYS A 7 8.23 -9.24 0.69
CA LYS A 7 7.99 -8.03 1.50
C LYS A 7 6.80 -7.23 0.98
N GLY A 8 6.75 -6.99 -0.34
CA GLY A 8 5.62 -6.32 -0.97
C GLY A 8 4.31 -7.11 -0.82
N PHE A 9 4.37 -8.43 -0.99
CA PHE A 9 3.21 -9.33 -0.84
C PHE A 9 2.68 -9.35 0.60
N ALA A 10 3.56 -9.34 1.61
CA ALA A 10 3.16 -9.27 3.01
C ALA A 10 2.40 -7.96 3.30
N LEU A 11 2.91 -6.82 2.86
CA LEU A 11 2.25 -5.52 3.05
C LEU A 11 0.95 -5.43 2.24
N PHE A 12 0.93 -5.94 1.01
CA PHE A 12 -0.27 -6.02 0.19
C PHE A 12 -1.37 -6.82 0.90
N THR A 13 -1.01 -7.98 1.45
CA THR A 13 -1.98 -8.87 2.11
C THR A 13 -2.48 -8.27 3.42
N LEU A 14 -1.58 -7.79 4.29
CA LEU A 14 -1.96 -7.17 5.56
C LEU A 14 -2.78 -5.90 5.35
N GLY A 15 -2.34 -5.03 4.43
CA GLY A 15 -3.06 -3.84 4.01
C GLY A 15 -4.43 -4.18 3.43
N GLY A 16 -4.50 -5.14 2.52
CA GLY A 16 -5.74 -5.56 1.88
C GLY A 16 -6.73 -6.13 2.88
N LEU A 17 -6.31 -7.03 3.77
CA LEU A 17 -7.20 -7.60 4.81
C LEU A 17 -7.70 -6.54 5.78
N GLY A 18 -6.83 -5.61 6.21
CA GLY A 18 -7.23 -4.48 7.03
C GLY A 18 -8.25 -3.59 6.33
N TRP A 19 -7.97 -3.22 5.07
CA TRP A 19 -8.87 -2.40 4.26
C TRP A 19 -10.23 -3.06 4.01
N LEU A 20 -10.25 -4.36 3.68
CA LEU A 20 -11.49 -5.12 3.50
C LEU A 20 -12.32 -5.16 4.78
N THR A 21 -11.67 -5.33 5.93
CA THR A 21 -12.34 -5.39 7.23
C THR A 21 -12.99 -4.06 7.58
N PHE A 22 -12.24 -2.96 7.55
CA PHE A 22 -12.77 -1.64 7.89
C PHE A 22 -13.70 -1.07 6.80
N GLY A 23 -13.44 -1.37 5.53
CA GLY A 23 -14.31 -1.03 4.42
C GLY A 23 -15.67 -1.73 4.54
N GLY A 24 -15.69 -2.99 4.96
CA GLY A 24 -16.92 -3.73 5.23
C GLY A 24 -17.73 -3.14 6.38
N TRP A 25 -17.08 -2.61 7.42
CA TRP A 25 -17.80 -2.00 8.55
C TRP A 25 -18.34 -0.60 8.25
N TYR A 26 -17.57 0.23 7.55
CA TYR A 26 -17.89 1.66 7.44
C TYR A 26 -18.32 2.12 6.05
N ARG A 27 -18.08 1.33 4.99
CA ARG A 27 -18.31 1.71 3.58
C ARG A 27 -19.11 0.68 2.78
N THR A 28 -19.76 -0.26 3.47
CA THR A 28 -20.66 -1.26 2.88
C THR A 28 -22.01 -1.18 3.60
N PRO A 29 -22.90 -0.24 3.21
CA PRO A 29 -24.19 -0.04 3.86
C PRO A 29 -25.13 -1.23 3.68
N SER A 30 -25.06 -1.90 2.51
CA SER A 30 -25.89 -3.05 2.16
C SER A 30 -25.12 -4.05 1.30
N TYR A 31 -25.42 -5.34 1.47
CA TYR A 31 -24.90 -6.42 0.59
C TYR A 31 -25.44 -6.35 -0.84
N TYR A 32 -26.54 -5.62 -1.07
CA TYR A 32 -27.17 -5.52 -2.39
C TYR A 32 -26.69 -4.32 -3.21
N ASP A 33 -25.85 -3.47 -2.63
CA ASP A 33 -25.28 -2.34 -3.36
C ASP A 33 -24.20 -2.82 -4.34
N VAL A 34 -24.21 -2.26 -5.55
CA VAL A 34 -23.22 -2.58 -6.59
C VAL A 34 -21.84 -2.03 -6.21
N VAL A 35 -21.82 -0.85 -5.60
CA VAL A 35 -20.60 -0.22 -5.10
C VAL A 35 -20.34 -0.73 -3.69
N GLN A 36 -19.14 -1.22 -3.44
CA GLN A 36 -18.71 -1.81 -2.17
C GLN A 36 -17.35 -1.25 -1.78
N LEU A 37 -17.06 -1.15 -0.48
CA LEU A 37 -15.77 -0.72 0.10
C LEU A 37 -15.34 0.74 -0.18
N VAL A 38 -15.95 1.39 -1.16
CA VAL A 38 -15.63 2.76 -1.61
C VAL A 38 -16.83 3.72 -1.54
N ASN A 39 -17.93 3.29 -0.92
CA ASN A 39 -19.03 4.20 -0.62
C ASN A 39 -18.59 5.27 0.39
N PRO A 40 -19.34 6.39 0.49
CA PRO A 40 -19.22 7.29 1.63
C PRO A 40 -19.28 6.52 2.95
N ALA A 41 -18.53 7.01 3.93
CA ALA A 41 -18.50 6.37 5.25
C ALA A 41 -19.79 6.68 6.02
N GLU A 42 -20.36 5.67 6.67
CA GLU A 42 -21.62 5.76 7.42
C GLU A 42 -21.49 5.12 8.83
N GLY A 43 -22.43 5.41 9.72
CA GLY A 43 -22.52 4.77 11.04
C GLY A 43 -21.42 5.17 12.04
N ILE A 44 -20.78 6.33 11.87
CA ILE A 44 -19.69 6.79 12.73
C ILE A 44 -20.23 7.75 13.79
N GLU A 45 -20.44 7.23 15.01
CA GLU A 45 -21.05 7.98 16.11
C GLU A 45 -20.09 8.19 17.30
N SER A 46 -18.88 7.65 17.22
CA SER A 46 -17.89 7.70 18.31
C SER A 46 -16.48 7.99 17.81
N ALA A 47 -15.62 8.46 18.72
CA ALA A 47 -14.20 8.62 18.46
C ALA A 47 -13.54 7.31 18.00
N TYR A 48 -13.94 6.16 18.57
CA TYR A 48 -13.45 4.85 18.13
C TYR A 48 -13.85 4.52 16.70
N GLY A 49 -15.06 4.91 16.28
CA GLY A 49 -15.51 4.78 14.89
C GLY A 49 -14.66 5.61 13.93
N GLN A 50 -14.30 6.84 14.31
CA GLN A 50 -13.40 7.68 13.51
C GLN A 50 -12.00 7.07 13.41
N VAL A 51 -11.46 6.52 14.50
CA VAL A 51 -10.18 5.79 14.48
C VAL A 51 -10.26 4.59 13.53
N GLY A 52 -11.35 3.83 13.57
CA GLY A 52 -11.58 2.71 12.65
C GLY A 52 -11.61 3.13 11.19
N LEU A 53 -12.28 4.25 10.87
CA LEU A 53 -12.29 4.81 9.52
C LEU A 53 -10.88 5.16 9.03
N VAL A 54 -10.12 5.90 9.84
CA VAL A 54 -8.74 6.30 9.53
C VAL A 54 -7.84 5.07 9.40
N ALA A 55 -8.03 4.05 10.24
CA ALA A 55 -7.30 2.80 10.13
C ALA A 55 -7.56 2.11 8.79
N GLY A 56 -8.81 2.04 8.34
CA GLY A 56 -9.17 1.50 7.02
C GLY A 56 -8.47 2.23 5.88
N ASP A 57 -8.42 3.56 5.93
CA ASP A 57 -7.72 4.38 4.93
C ASP A 57 -6.20 4.15 4.97
N ALA A 58 -5.62 4.06 6.16
CA ALA A 58 -4.22 3.73 6.32
C ALA A 58 -3.87 2.34 5.76
N PHE A 59 -4.71 1.34 6.02
CA PHE A 59 -4.51 -0.02 5.48
C PHE A 59 -4.61 -0.07 3.96
N PHE A 60 -5.51 0.70 3.34
CA PHE A 60 -5.56 0.84 1.88
C PHE A 60 -4.23 1.38 1.33
N TRP A 61 -3.69 2.44 1.95
CA TRP A 61 -2.42 3.00 1.50
C TRP A 61 -1.23 2.09 1.81
N VAL A 62 -1.22 1.36 2.92
CA VAL A 62 -0.20 0.35 3.22
C VAL A 62 -0.21 -0.77 2.17
N MET A 63 -1.40 -1.23 1.75
CA MET A 63 -1.54 -2.22 0.69
C MET A 63 -0.88 -1.74 -0.60
N VAL A 64 -1.22 -0.54 -1.05
CA VAL A 64 -0.77 0.01 -2.34
C VAL A 64 0.69 0.44 -2.27
N LEU A 65 1.02 1.38 -1.37
CA LEU A 65 2.36 1.96 -1.28
C LEU A 65 3.38 0.95 -0.76
N GLY A 66 2.98 0.07 0.16
CA GLY A 66 3.86 -0.99 0.66
C GLY A 66 4.27 -1.94 -0.45
N ALA A 67 3.32 -2.42 -1.26
CA ALA A 67 3.62 -3.26 -2.41
C ALA A 67 4.51 -2.54 -3.44
N LEU A 68 4.13 -1.33 -3.85
CA LEU A 68 4.86 -0.55 -4.84
C LEU A 68 6.28 -0.20 -4.38
N THR A 69 6.48 0.04 -3.08
CA THR A 69 7.81 0.34 -2.51
C THR A 69 8.77 -0.81 -2.77
N PHE A 70 8.36 -2.05 -2.47
CA PHE A 70 9.25 -3.20 -2.61
C PHE A 70 9.31 -3.75 -4.03
N TRP A 71 8.20 -3.73 -4.77
CA TRP A 71 8.18 -4.27 -6.13
C TRP A 71 8.79 -3.33 -7.16
N VAL A 72 8.72 -2.01 -6.93
CA VAL A 72 9.12 -1.01 -7.94
C VAL A 72 10.18 -0.07 -7.39
N LEU A 73 9.88 0.69 -6.32
CA LEU A 73 10.73 1.80 -5.90
C LEU A 73 12.12 1.36 -5.44
N ILE A 74 12.20 0.31 -4.64
CA ILE A 74 13.48 -0.21 -4.14
C ILE A 74 14.31 -0.81 -5.28
N PRO A 75 13.79 -1.74 -6.12
CA PRO A 75 14.55 -2.24 -7.26
C PRO A 75 15.01 -1.14 -8.20
N ALA A 76 14.12 -0.21 -8.59
CA ALA A 76 14.47 0.89 -9.48
C ALA A 76 15.51 1.82 -8.85
N SER A 77 15.45 2.08 -7.54
CA SER A 77 16.44 2.89 -6.84
C SER A 77 17.83 2.23 -6.80
N ARG A 78 17.92 0.89 -6.81
CA ARG A 78 19.22 0.20 -6.86
C ARG A 78 19.80 0.27 -8.25
N GLU A 79 18.99 -0.04 -9.26
CA GLU A 79 19.41 0.06 -10.66
C GLU A 79 19.91 1.47 -11.01
N LEU A 80 19.20 2.50 -10.54
CA LEU A 80 19.62 3.89 -10.77
C LEU A 80 20.96 4.23 -10.11
N ARG A 81 21.25 3.67 -8.92
CA ARG A 81 22.52 3.90 -8.24
C ARG A 81 23.65 3.18 -8.94
N ASP A 82 23.42 1.92 -9.32
CA ASP A 82 24.41 1.10 -10.02
C ASP A 82 24.79 1.75 -11.36
N ALA A 83 23.83 2.32 -12.10
CA ALA A 83 24.09 3.05 -13.34
C ALA A 83 24.90 4.34 -13.13
N LEU A 84 24.65 5.09 -12.04
CA LEU A 84 25.38 6.31 -11.74
C LEU A 84 26.82 6.05 -11.26
N ASP A 85 27.04 4.95 -10.55
CA ASP A 85 28.37 4.55 -10.09
C ASP A 85 29.24 4.04 -11.26
N ASP A 86 28.66 3.30 -12.22
CA ASP A 86 29.38 2.83 -13.43
C ASP A 86 29.85 4.01 -14.31
N ASP A 87 29.01 5.04 -14.46
CA ASP A 87 29.37 6.28 -15.16
C ASP A 87 30.51 7.05 -14.44
N ALA A 88 30.54 7.04 -13.11
CA ALA A 88 31.56 7.74 -12.32
C ALA A 88 32.93 7.05 -12.37
N ASP A 89 32.97 5.71 -12.33
CA ASP A 89 34.21 4.93 -12.47
C ASP A 89 34.78 5.01 -13.89
N GLY A 90 33.93 5.11 -14.91
CA GLY A 90 34.34 5.32 -16.31
C GLY A 90 35.04 6.66 -16.55
N ASP A 91 34.62 7.72 -15.86
CA ASP A 91 35.22 9.07 -15.97
C ASP A 91 36.55 9.18 -15.18
N ALA A 92 36.72 8.38 -14.11
CA ALA A 92 37.96 8.33 -13.33
C ALA A 92 39.08 7.49 -13.98
N ALA A 93 38.74 6.66 -14.98
CA ALA A 93 39.68 5.77 -15.68
C ALA A 93 40.31 6.40 -16.95
N ASN A 94 39.97 7.66 -17.28
CA ASN A 94 40.40 8.36 -18.50
C ASN A 94 41.38 9.52 -18.19
#